data_AF-A0AAW0RFH9-F1
#
_entry.id   AF-A0AAW0RFH9-F1
#
_cell.length_a   1.000
_cell.length_b   1.000
_cell.length_c   1.000
_cell.angle_alpha   90.00
_cell.angle_beta   90.00
_cell.angle_gamma   90.00
#
_symmetry.space_group_name_H-M   'P 1'
#
loop_
_entity.id
_entity.type
_entity.pdbx_description
1 polymer ?
#
loop_
_entity_poly.entity_id
_entity_poly.type
_entity_poly.pdbx_seq_one_letter_code
_entity_poly.pdbx_strand_id
1 'polypeptide(L)'
;MTIGYLKSHAHILEVFASLRCKSFVPGQPHRVAVYLDGRRLLEEENPNPDGSQPGLCLYIISEDDGQRALASMTEALTERVKHGDMTIDDISVDLVAEQLHLLVMPAPDLIVVFGSELNLSGYPPWHLQQAELETLYTEDEFGFSAFAHALQSFAGADMRYGQ
;
A
#
# COMPACT_ATOMS: atom_id res chain seq x y z
N MET A 1 11.54 17.52 -9.63
CA MET A 1 11.85 16.11 -9.93
C MET A 1 12.39 15.44 -8.67
N THR A 2 11.54 15.17 -7.68
CA THR A 2 11.90 14.39 -6.48
C THR A 2 10.62 14.03 -5.71
N ILE A 3 9.91 12.97 -6.09
CA ILE A 3 8.79 12.46 -5.29
C ILE A 3 8.96 10.95 -5.22
N GLY A 4 9.27 10.46 -4.03
CA GLY A 4 9.57 9.05 -3.77
C GLY A 4 10.58 8.84 -2.65
N TYR A 5 10.42 9.52 -1.52
CA TYR A 5 11.33 9.36 -0.36
C TYR A 5 10.62 9.33 1.00
N LEU A 6 9.41 8.77 1.07
CA LEU A 6 8.63 8.83 2.32
C LEU A 6 9.27 8.05 3.47
N LYS A 7 9.95 6.92 3.19
CA LYS A 7 10.61 6.10 4.22
C LYS A 7 11.86 6.77 4.81
N SER A 8 12.62 7.52 4.00
CA SER A 8 13.81 8.27 4.45
C SER A 8 13.49 9.67 4.97
N HIS A 9 12.32 10.22 4.65
CA HIS A 9 11.89 11.58 5.02
C HIS A 9 10.62 11.61 5.86
N ALA A 10 10.34 10.53 6.62
CA ALA A 10 9.17 10.41 7.49
C ALA A 10 9.02 11.58 8.51
N HIS A 11 10.09 12.34 8.76
CA HIS A 11 10.09 13.54 9.59
C HIS A 11 9.38 14.76 8.95
N ILE A 12 9.14 14.77 7.63
CA ILE A 12 8.53 15.90 6.89
C ILE A 12 6.99 15.79 6.84
N LEU A 13 6.41 14.63 7.20
CA LEU A 13 4.97 14.35 7.19
C LEU A 13 4.16 15.05 8.31
N GLU A 14 4.65 16.14 8.90
CA GLU A 14 4.01 16.85 10.01
C GLU A 14 2.75 17.66 9.63
N VAL A 15 2.48 17.90 8.34
CA VAL A 15 1.64 19.06 7.95
C VAL A 15 0.16 18.79 7.67
N PHE A 16 -0.32 17.57 7.39
CA PHE A 16 -1.77 17.39 7.13
C PHE A 16 -2.53 16.40 8.02
N ALA A 17 -1.80 15.63 8.82
CA ALA A 17 -2.32 14.95 9.99
C ALA A 17 -1.18 14.93 11.00
N SER A 18 -1.45 15.09 12.29
CA SER A 18 -0.45 14.83 13.34
C SER A 18 -0.15 13.32 13.42
N LEU A 19 0.27 12.71 12.32
CA LEU A 19 0.76 11.34 12.22
C LEU A 19 2.19 11.31 12.75
N ARG A 20 2.33 11.34 14.08
CA ARG A 20 3.58 10.92 14.70
C ARG A 20 3.71 9.42 14.50
N CYS A 21 4.53 8.99 13.53
CA CYS A 21 4.94 7.60 13.45
C CYS A 21 5.70 7.25 14.74
N LYS A 22 5.03 6.55 15.67
CA LYS A 22 5.62 6.15 16.95
C LYS A 22 6.38 4.82 16.84
N SER A 23 5.90 3.91 15.99
CA SER A 23 6.51 2.59 15.77
C SER A 23 5.87 1.90 14.56
N PHE A 24 6.65 1.10 13.84
CA PHE A 24 6.13 0.12 12.87
C PHE A 24 5.53 -1.09 13.59
N VAL A 25 4.59 -1.77 12.94
CA VAL A 25 4.03 -3.03 13.44
C VAL A 25 5.10 -4.13 13.32
N PRO A 26 5.39 -4.88 14.41
CA PRO A 26 6.32 -6.02 14.33
C PRO A 26 5.88 -7.02 13.26
N GLY A 27 6.81 -7.45 12.39
CA GLY A 27 6.51 -8.39 11.29
C GLY A 27 5.88 -7.75 10.04
N GLN A 28 5.44 -6.49 10.09
CA GLN A 28 4.91 -5.74 8.95
C GLN A 28 5.59 -4.36 8.88
N PRO A 29 6.85 -4.28 8.38
CA PRO A 29 7.68 -3.07 8.44
C PRO A 29 7.16 -1.91 7.58
N HIS A 30 6.14 -2.14 6.77
CA HIS A 30 5.48 -1.12 5.96
C HIS A 30 4.23 -0.56 6.65
N ARG A 31 3.71 -1.20 7.70
CA ARG A 31 2.45 -0.80 8.35
C ARG A 31 2.71 0.07 9.58
N VAL A 32 2.01 1.20 9.66
CA VAL A 32 2.12 2.15 10.77
C VAL A 32 0.81 2.19 11.56
N ALA A 33 0.92 2.12 12.88
CA ALA A 33 -0.22 2.30 13.77
C ALA A 33 -0.55 3.79 13.95
N VAL A 34 -1.79 4.17 13.64
CA VAL A 34 -2.30 5.53 13.80
C VAL A 34 -3.03 5.66 15.14
N TYR A 35 -2.79 6.78 15.84
CA TYR A 35 -3.44 7.11 17.11
C TYR A 35 -4.23 8.40 16.96
N LEU A 36 -5.48 8.40 17.40
CA LEU A 36 -6.33 9.59 17.49
C LEU A 36 -6.57 9.90 18.97
N ASP A 37 -6.31 11.13 19.42
CA ASP A 37 -6.49 11.55 20.83
C ASP A 37 -5.80 10.64 21.87
N GLY A 38 -4.62 10.13 21.53
CA GLY A 38 -3.85 9.24 22.40
C GLY A 38 -4.39 7.80 22.48
N ARG A 39 -5.48 7.48 21.79
CA ARG A 39 -6.02 6.13 21.66
C ARG A 39 -5.49 5.49 20.39
N ARG A 40 -4.97 4.26 20.50
CA ARG A 40 -4.59 3.46 19.32
C ARG A 40 -5.89 3.16 18.58
N LEU A 41 -5.97 3.53 17.31
CA LEU A 41 -7.18 3.25 16.54
C LEU A 41 -7.36 1.75 16.22
N LEU A 42 -6.42 0.90 16.62
CA LEU A 42 -6.32 -0.50 16.21
C LEU A 42 -6.00 -1.40 17.42
N GLU A 43 -6.93 -2.26 17.83
CA GLU A 43 -6.55 -3.57 18.37
C GLU A 43 -6.01 -4.44 17.21
N GLU A 44 -5.36 -5.56 17.51
CA GLU A 44 -4.70 -6.45 16.53
C GLU A 44 -5.67 -6.88 15.40
N GLU A 45 -5.18 -7.59 14.37
CA GLU A 45 -5.94 -8.14 13.22
C GLU A 45 -7.24 -8.89 13.53
N ASN A 46 -7.60 -9.07 14.80
CA ASN A 46 -8.95 -9.43 15.14
C ASN A 46 -9.87 -8.28 14.73
N PRO A 47 -10.99 -8.55 14.03
CA PRO A 47 -12.06 -7.56 14.01
C PRO A 47 -12.28 -7.05 15.43
N ASN A 48 -12.65 -5.77 15.57
CA ASN A 48 -13.13 -5.27 16.85
C ASN A 48 -14.11 -6.30 17.43
N PRO A 49 -14.29 -6.42 18.75
CA PRO A 49 -15.15 -7.45 19.35
C PRO A 49 -16.61 -7.48 18.82
N ASP A 50 -17.02 -6.48 18.03
CA ASP A 50 -18.27 -6.37 17.28
C ASP A 50 -18.22 -6.81 15.80
N GLY A 51 -17.08 -7.26 15.27
CA GLY A 51 -16.88 -7.61 13.86
C GLY A 51 -16.39 -6.46 12.97
N SER A 52 -16.24 -5.23 13.49
CA SER A 52 -15.92 -4.06 12.65
C SER A 52 -14.45 -3.98 12.27
N GLN A 53 -14.20 -3.56 11.02
CA GLN A 53 -12.85 -3.30 10.52
C GLN A 53 -12.26 -2.02 11.15
N PRO A 54 -10.93 -1.95 11.27
CA PRO A 54 -10.25 -0.76 11.76
C PRO A 54 -10.58 0.50 10.95
N GLY A 55 -10.73 1.64 11.64
CA GLY A 55 -11.16 2.90 11.02
C GLY A 55 -10.19 3.51 9.99
N LEU A 56 -8.88 3.23 10.09
CA LEU A 56 -7.85 3.65 9.12
C LEU A 56 -6.58 2.81 9.26
N CYS A 57 -6.11 2.21 8.16
CA CYS A 57 -4.82 1.51 8.09
C CYS A 57 -3.87 2.25 7.14
N LEU A 58 -2.63 2.48 7.57
CA LEU A 58 -1.62 3.18 6.77
C LEU A 58 -0.46 2.23 6.42
N TYR A 59 -0.19 2.13 5.12
CA TYR A 59 1.00 1.47 4.59
C TYR A 59 1.96 2.55 4.04
N ILE A 60 3.21 2.52 4.49
CA ILE A 60 4.30 3.36 4.02
C ILE A 60 5.26 2.46 3.26
N ILE A 61 5.31 2.64 1.94
CA ILE A 61 6.12 1.86 1.02
C ILE A 61 7.18 2.73 0.33
N SER A 62 8.08 2.07 -0.39
CA SER A 62 9.19 2.63 -1.16
C SER A 62 9.43 1.84 -2.45
N GLU A 63 10.32 2.30 -3.32
CA GLU A 63 10.73 1.58 -4.54
C GLU A 63 11.26 0.16 -4.28
N ASP A 64 11.82 -0.08 -3.09
CA ASP A 64 12.29 -1.40 -2.65
C ASP A 64 11.14 -2.41 -2.54
N ASP A 65 9.92 -1.91 -2.35
CA ASP A 65 8.71 -2.72 -2.18
C ASP A 65 8.08 -3.09 -3.54
N GLY A 66 8.65 -2.60 -4.64
CA GLY A 66 8.28 -2.97 -6.00
C GLY A 66 9.06 -4.16 -6.53
N GLN A 67 9.95 -3.91 -7.50
CA GLN A 67 10.66 -5.00 -8.20
C GLN A 67 11.58 -5.82 -7.28
N ARG A 68 12.17 -5.19 -6.26
CA ARG A 68 13.04 -5.87 -5.30
C ARG A 68 12.25 -6.84 -4.42
N ALA A 69 11.04 -6.47 -3.98
CA ALA A 69 10.15 -7.39 -3.26
C ALA A 69 9.80 -8.64 -4.09
N LEU A 70 9.52 -8.48 -5.38
CA LEU A 70 9.29 -9.61 -6.29
C LEU A 70 10.50 -10.55 -6.38
N ALA A 71 11.71 -9.99 -6.49
CA ALA A 71 12.94 -10.78 -6.52
C ALA A 71 13.14 -11.56 -5.21
N SER A 72 13.04 -10.88 -4.06
CA SER A 72 13.19 -11.51 -2.75
C SER A 72 12.13 -12.59 -2.47
N MET A 73 10.89 -12.37 -2.87
CA MET A 73 9.83 -13.38 -2.78
C MET A 73 10.15 -14.58 -3.67
N THR A 74 10.63 -14.35 -4.90
CA THR A 74 11.02 -15.43 -5.83
C THR A 74 12.15 -16.28 -5.26
N GLU A 75 13.16 -15.65 -4.65
CA GLU A 75 14.25 -16.35 -3.95
C GLU A 75 13.70 -17.22 -2.82
N ALA A 76 12.81 -16.67 -1.99
CA ALA A 76 12.20 -17.40 -0.87
C ALA A 76 11.35 -18.60 -1.34
N LEU A 77 10.52 -18.43 -2.39
CA LEU A 77 9.75 -19.51 -2.98
C LEU A 77 10.66 -20.59 -3.58
N THR A 78 11.73 -20.19 -4.25
CA THR A 78 12.71 -21.12 -4.83
C THR A 78 13.40 -21.97 -3.76
N GLU A 79 13.77 -21.35 -2.64
CA GLU A 79 14.41 -22.07 -1.53
C GLU A 79 13.45 -23.07 -0.87
N ARG A 80 12.15 -22.74 -0.78
CA ARG A 80 11.10 -23.68 -0.32
C ARG A 80 10.94 -24.88 -1.26
N VAL A 81 10.96 -24.65 -2.58
CA VAL A 81 10.94 -25.74 -3.57
C VAL A 81 12.16 -26.64 -3.42
N LYS A 82 13.35 -26.04 -3.28
CA LYS A 82 14.61 -26.76 -3.14
C LYS A 82 14.68 -27.62 -1.88
N HIS A 83 14.09 -27.17 -0.78
CA HIS A 83 13.99 -27.95 0.47
C HIS A 83 12.88 -29.02 0.46
N GLY A 84 12.00 -29.01 -0.55
CA GLY A 84 10.88 -29.94 -0.64
C GLY A 84 9.66 -29.55 0.19
N ASP A 85 9.62 -28.32 0.70
CA ASP A 85 8.46 -27.77 1.43
C ASP A 85 7.30 -27.38 0.49
N MET A 86 7.57 -27.34 -0.81
CA MET A 86 6.66 -26.93 -1.87
C MET A 86 7.11 -27.53 -3.20
N THR A 87 6.18 -27.69 -4.15
CA THR A 87 6.48 -28.11 -5.52
C THR A 87 6.23 -26.96 -6.50
N ILE A 88 6.70 -27.09 -7.75
CA ILE A 88 6.46 -26.08 -8.78
C ILE A 88 4.96 -25.95 -9.09
N ASP A 89 4.21 -27.05 -9.02
CA ASP A 89 2.77 -27.07 -9.31
C ASP A 89 1.95 -26.31 -8.25
N ASP A 90 2.53 -26.10 -7.06
CA ASP A 90 1.93 -25.27 -6.01
C ASP A 90 2.07 -23.77 -6.28
N ILE A 91 2.94 -23.36 -7.22
CA ILE A 91 3.16 -21.96 -7.57
C ILE A 91 2.06 -21.49 -8.53
N SER A 92 1.15 -20.67 -8.00
CA SER A 92 0.03 -20.08 -8.73
C SER A 92 0.06 -18.55 -8.67
N VAL A 93 -0.74 -17.91 -9.52
CA VAL A 93 -0.97 -16.45 -9.49
C VAL A 93 -1.54 -16.03 -8.13
N ASP A 94 -2.44 -16.84 -7.56
CA ASP A 94 -3.06 -16.57 -6.26
C ASP A 94 -2.04 -16.64 -5.13
N LEU A 95 -1.14 -17.64 -5.13
CA LEU A 95 -0.05 -17.73 -4.16
C LEU A 95 0.85 -16.48 -4.23
N VAL A 96 1.22 -16.06 -5.45
CA VAL A 96 2.04 -14.87 -5.65
C VAL A 96 1.34 -13.62 -5.12
N ALA A 97 0.05 -13.46 -5.43
CA ALA A 97 -0.75 -12.33 -4.94
C ALA A 97 -0.86 -12.32 -3.41
N GLU A 98 -1.09 -13.47 -2.78
CA GLU A 98 -1.15 -13.61 -1.32
C GLU A 98 0.19 -13.26 -0.66
N GLN A 99 1.30 -13.80 -1.17
CA GLN A 99 2.63 -13.50 -0.64
C GLN A 99 2.98 -12.02 -0.77
N LEU A 100 2.65 -11.37 -1.89
CA LEU A 100 2.88 -9.94 -2.09
C LEU A 100 1.97 -9.07 -1.22
N HIS A 101 0.74 -9.50 -0.97
CA HIS A 101 -0.15 -8.83 -0.02
C HIS A 101 0.49 -8.82 1.37
N LEU A 102 0.95 -9.99 1.85
CA LEU A 102 1.57 -10.12 3.17
C LEU A 102 2.90 -9.37 3.28
N LEU A 103 3.71 -9.39 2.21
CA LEU A 103 5.05 -8.79 2.20
C LEU A 103 5.00 -7.27 2.11
N VAL A 104 4.05 -6.71 1.34
CA VAL A 104 4.03 -5.28 0.98
C VAL A 104 2.75 -4.60 1.49
N MET A 105 1.64 -4.81 0.79
CA MET A 105 0.31 -4.23 1.08
C MET A 105 -0.76 -4.91 0.22
N PRO A 106 -2.06 -4.82 0.56
CA PRO A 106 -3.13 -5.19 -0.36
C PRO A 106 -3.08 -4.34 -1.64
N ALA A 107 -3.57 -4.90 -2.77
CA ALA A 107 -3.72 -4.15 -4.01
C ALA A 107 -4.69 -2.97 -3.79
N PRO A 108 -4.33 -1.74 -4.20
CA PRO A 108 -5.21 -0.59 -4.07
C PRO A 108 -6.29 -0.61 -5.16
N ASP A 109 -7.48 -0.12 -4.83
CA ASP A 109 -8.52 0.13 -5.83
C ASP A 109 -8.35 1.50 -6.50
N LEU A 110 -7.79 2.48 -5.77
CA LEU A 110 -7.53 3.84 -6.24
C LEU A 110 -6.10 4.26 -5.92
N ILE A 111 -5.38 4.74 -6.93
CA ILE A 111 -4.08 5.37 -6.81
C ILE A 111 -4.20 6.83 -7.23
N VAL A 112 -3.86 7.73 -6.30
CA VAL A 112 -3.78 9.16 -6.57
C VAL A 112 -2.31 9.54 -6.78
N VAL A 113 -1.99 9.96 -8.00
CA VAL A 113 -0.63 10.37 -8.39
C VAL A 113 -0.53 11.88 -8.39
N PHE A 114 0.45 12.42 -7.68
CA PHE A 114 0.71 13.86 -7.62
C PHE A 114 1.78 14.26 -8.61
N GLY A 115 1.46 15.17 -9.52
CA GLY A 115 2.43 15.72 -10.45
C GLY A 115 1.82 16.19 -11.76
N SER A 116 2.65 16.82 -12.58
CA SER A 116 2.29 17.25 -13.94
C SER A 116 2.19 16.09 -14.93
N GLU A 117 2.74 14.93 -14.58
CA GLU A 117 2.80 13.75 -15.43
C GLU A 117 2.58 12.49 -14.58
N LEU A 118 1.99 11.46 -15.19
CA LEU A 118 1.84 10.16 -14.56
C LEU A 118 3.21 9.50 -14.37
N ASN A 119 3.68 9.45 -13.12
CA ASN A 119 4.92 8.79 -12.75
C ASN A 119 4.75 7.99 -11.46
N LEU A 120 4.85 6.66 -11.59
CA LEU A 120 4.67 5.74 -10.47
C LEU A 120 5.93 5.55 -9.61
N SER A 121 7.09 6.05 -10.04
CA SER A 121 8.33 6.12 -9.23
C SER A 121 8.66 4.83 -8.45
N GLY A 122 8.51 3.67 -9.11
CA GLY A 122 8.80 2.36 -8.50
C GLY A 122 7.67 1.74 -7.68
N TYR A 123 6.44 2.27 -7.76
CA TYR A 123 5.25 1.67 -7.14
C TYR A 123 5.12 0.18 -7.52
N PRO A 124 4.71 -0.70 -6.59
CA PRO A 124 4.61 -2.13 -6.82
C PRO A 124 3.83 -2.48 -8.10
N PRO A 125 4.48 -3.05 -9.14
CA PRO A 125 3.82 -3.26 -10.43
C PRO A 125 2.67 -4.26 -10.39
N TRP A 126 2.79 -5.32 -9.55
CA TRP A 126 1.75 -6.35 -9.41
C TRP A 126 0.43 -5.77 -8.88
N HIS A 127 0.52 -4.78 -7.99
CA HIS A 127 -0.62 -4.14 -7.35
C HIS A 127 -1.43 -3.23 -8.29
N LEU A 128 -0.92 -2.92 -9.49
CA LEU A 128 -1.58 -2.02 -10.43
C LEU A 128 -2.71 -2.67 -11.25
N GLN A 129 -2.87 -4.00 -11.18
CA GLN A 129 -3.70 -4.75 -12.13
C GLN A 129 -5.16 -4.25 -12.21
N GLN A 130 -5.73 -3.81 -11.09
CA GLN A 130 -7.13 -3.36 -11.00
C GLN A 130 -7.27 -1.97 -10.38
N ALA A 131 -6.17 -1.25 -10.22
CA ALA A 131 -6.18 0.07 -9.63
C ALA A 131 -6.67 1.10 -10.66
N GLU A 132 -7.62 1.94 -10.27
CA GLU A 132 -7.92 3.19 -10.98
C GLU A 132 -6.83 4.21 -10.68
N LEU A 133 -6.40 4.97 -11.68
CA LEU A 133 -5.36 5.99 -11.55
C LEU A 133 -5.91 7.39 -11.78
N GLU A 134 -5.89 8.21 -10.74
CA GLU A 134 -6.21 9.64 -10.81
C GLU A 134 -4.92 10.45 -10.70
N THR A 135 -4.62 11.28 -11.70
CA THR A 135 -3.48 12.20 -11.63
C THR A 135 -3.96 13.59 -11.23
N LEU A 136 -3.45 14.09 -10.11
CA LEU A 136 -3.75 15.42 -9.63
C LEU A 136 -2.61 16.37 -9.97
N TYR A 137 -2.91 17.29 -10.89
CA TYR A 137 -2.06 18.43 -11.20
C TYR A 137 -2.08 19.39 -10.02
N THR A 138 -0.99 19.43 -9.27
CA THR A 138 -0.87 20.39 -8.19
C THR A 138 0.51 21.04 -8.19
N GLU A 139 0.55 22.37 -8.17
CA GLU A 139 1.76 23.14 -7.90
C GLU A 139 1.99 23.33 -6.38
N ASP A 140 0.94 23.14 -5.56
CA ASP A 140 0.96 23.31 -4.09
C ASP A 140 0.16 22.20 -3.35
N GLU A 141 0.29 22.12 -2.03
CA GLU A 141 -0.04 20.99 -1.14
C GLU A 141 -1.36 20.23 -1.39
N PHE A 142 -1.31 18.90 -1.19
CA PHE A 142 -2.49 18.03 -1.16
C PHE A 142 -3.39 18.34 0.03
N GLY A 143 -4.62 18.75 -0.26
CA GLY A 143 -5.65 19.04 0.74
C GLY A 143 -6.85 18.10 0.70
N PHE A 144 -7.73 18.23 1.69
CA PHE A 144 -8.96 17.44 1.81
C PHE A 144 -9.87 17.53 0.58
N SER A 145 -9.94 18.69 -0.08
CA SER A 145 -10.74 18.87 -1.30
C SER A 145 -10.25 18.02 -2.46
N ALA A 146 -8.92 17.95 -2.65
CA ALA A 146 -8.28 17.14 -3.67
C ALA A 146 -8.50 15.64 -3.41
N PHE A 147 -8.39 15.23 -2.13
CA PHE A 147 -8.72 13.87 -1.71
C PHE A 147 -10.19 13.51 -2.00
N ALA A 148 -11.13 14.37 -1.58
CA ALA A 148 -12.56 14.14 -1.78
C ALA A 148 -12.94 14.08 -3.27
N HIS A 149 -12.30 14.90 -4.12
CA HIS A 149 -12.49 14.84 -5.57
C HIS A 149 -12.04 13.49 -6.15
N ALA A 150 -10.84 13.03 -5.79
CA ALA A 150 -10.34 11.73 -6.27
C ALA A 150 -11.28 10.58 -5.86
N LEU A 151 -11.79 10.60 -4.62
CA LEU A 151 -12.78 9.62 -4.16
C LEU A 151 -14.09 9.70 -4.92
N GLN A 152 -14.57 10.91 -5.24
CA GLN A 152 -15.80 11.09 -6.01
C GLN A 152 -15.64 10.58 -7.45
N SER A 153 -14.49 10.85 -8.08
CA SER A 153 -14.13 10.32 -9.40
C SER A 153 -14.15 8.80 -9.40
N PHE A 154 -13.47 8.19 -8.44
CA PHE A 154 -13.42 6.74 -8.25
C PHE A 154 -14.81 6.13 -8.00
N ALA A 155 -15.64 6.75 -7.15
CA ALA A 155 -17.00 6.27 -6.88
C ALA A 155 -17.93 6.30 -8.11
N GLY A 156 -17.61 7.12 -9.11
CA GLY A 156 -18.31 7.18 -10.38
C GLY A 156 -17.72 6.28 -11.48
N ALA A 157 -16.61 5.60 -11.21
CA ALA A 157 -15.93 4.74 -12.18
C ALA A 157 -16.73 3.45 -12.44
N ASP A 158 -16.73 3.02 -13.70
CA ASP A 158 -17.38 1.78 -14.14
C ASP A 158 -16.34 0.66 -14.25
N MET A 159 -16.18 -0.14 -13.19
CA MET A 159 -15.24 -1.26 -13.16
C MET A 159 -15.81 -2.45 -13.90
N ARG A 160 -15.27 -2.71 -15.11
CA ARG A 160 -15.83 -3.73 -16.02
C ARG A 160 -15.32 -5.14 -15.79
N TYR A 161 -14.25 -5.34 -15.01
CA TYR A 161 -13.68 -6.65 -14.66
C TYR A 161 -13.57 -7.65 -15.83
N GLY A 162 -13.28 -7.16 -17.04
CA GLY A 162 -13.14 -7.99 -18.24
C GLY A 162 -14.44 -8.50 -18.88
N GLN A 163 -15.59 -7.92 -18.53
CA GLN A 163 -16.89 -8.14 -19.19
C GLN A 163 -16.99 -7.44 -20.56
#